data_AF-A0A8J2JYB4-F1
#
_entry.id   AF-A0A8J2JYB4-F1
#
_cell.length_a   1.000
_cell.length_b   1.000
_cell.length_c   1.000
_cell.angle_alpha   90.00
_cell.angle_beta   90.00
_cell.angle_gamma   90.00
#
_symmetry.space_group_name_H-M   'P 1'
#
loop_
_entity.id
_entity.type
_entity.pdbx_description
1 polymer ?
#
loop_
_entity_poly.entity_id
_entity_poly.type
_entity_poly.pdbx_seq_one_letter_code
_entity_poly.pdbx_strand_id
1 'polypeptide(L)' 'RLGGRLRQADLPYDRRHPVLLPRHHVTDLIVQQQHILTKHGDTQLIFTMVQQYYSIIRRKSLDQRIIRSCKICLLNRAQ' A
#
# COMPACT_ATOMS: atom_id res chain seq x y z
N ARG A 1 -17.89 -2.93 -11.92
CA ARG A 1 -17.50 -3.27 -13.31
C ARG A 1 -16.12 -3.92 -13.28
N LEU A 2 -16.03 -5.26 -13.40
CA LEU A 2 -14.77 -6.02 -13.45
C LEU A 2 -14.58 -6.64 -14.86
N GLY A 3 -14.60 -5.83 -15.91
CA GLY A 3 -14.73 -6.37 -17.27
C GLY A 3 -14.00 -5.55 -18.31
N GLY A 4 -13.02 -6.16 -18.97
CA GLY A 4 -12.36 -5.63 -20.17
C GLY A 4 -10.85 -5.61 -20.04
N ARG A 5 -10.30 -4.47 -19.61
CA ARG A 5 -8.86 -4.16 -19.73
C ARG A 5 -7.92 -5.02 -18.86
N LEU A 6 -8.40 -5.58 -17.74
CA LEU A 6 -7.62 -6.45 -16.86
C LEU A 6 -7.49 -7.90 -17.35
N ARG A 7 -8.36 -8.35 -18.26
CA ARG A 7 -8.31 -9.72 -18.82
C ARG A 7 -7.27 -9.87 -19.92
N GLN A 8 -6.98 -8.79 -20.66
CA GLN A 8 -6.03 -8.80 -21.79
C GLN A 8 -4.59 -8.47 -21.39
N ALA A 9 -4.36 -7.87 -20.22
CA ALA A 9 -3.01 -7.67 -19.73
C ALA A 9 -2.50 -8.97 -19.10
N ASP A 10 -1.29 -9.38 -19.50
CA ASP A 10 -0.57 -10.57 -19.01
C ASP A 10 -0.07 -10.32 -17.58
N LEU A 11 -1.02 -10.09 -16.68
CA LEU A 11 -0.79 -9.81 -15.28
C LEU A 11 -0.78 -11.13 -14.51
N PRO A 12 0.19 -11.33 -13.59
CA PRO A 12 0.17 -12.46 -12.70
C PRO A 12 -1.16 -12.50 -11.92
N TYR A 13 -1.62 -13.72 -11.61
CA TYR A 13 -2.92 -13.97 -10.99
C TYR A 13 -3.19 -13.07 -9.76
N ASP A 14 -2.16 -12.84 -8.95
CA ASP A 14 -2.22 -12.02 -7.73
C ASP A 14 -2.50 -10.53 -8.01
N ARG A 15 -2.01 -10.00 -9.13
CA ARG A 15 -2.34 -8.64 -9.58
C ARG A 15 -3.75 -8.54 -10.18
N ARG A 16 -4.25 -9.64 -10.73
CA ARG A 16 -5.60 -9.70 -11.29
C ARG A 16 -6.65 -9.85 -10.18
N HIS A 17 -6.29 -10.53 -9.09
CA HIS A 17 -7.16 -10.80 -7.94
C HIS A 17 -6.45 -10.46 -6.62
N PRO A 18 -6.26 -9.15 -6.31
CA PRO A 18 -5.60 -8.76 -5.08
C PRO A 18 -6.37 -9.25 -3.86
N VAL A 19 -5.65 -9.78 -2.87
CA VAL A 19 -6.24 -10.35 -1.65
C VAL A 19 -6.86 -9.23 -0.81
N LEU A 20 -8.11 -9.41 -0.40
CA LEU A 20 -8.78 -8.46 0.48
C LEU A 20 -8.22 -8.56 1.89
N LEU A 21 -7.53 -7.53 2.37
CA LEU A 21 -7.01 -7.47 3.73
C LEU A 21 -7.94 -6.64 4.62
N PRO A 22 -8.46 -7.25 5.71
CA PRO A 22 -9.18 -6.49 6.73
C PRO A 22 -8.23 -5.55 7.49
N ARG A 23 -8.79 -4.63 8.27
CA ARG A 23 -7.98 -3.82 9.20
C ARG A 23 -7.56 -4.73 10.35
N HIS A 24 -6.30 -5.15 10.32
CA HIS A 24 -5.70 -6.00 11.32
C HIS A 24 -4.24 -5.62 11.53
N HIS A 25 -3.64 -6.05 12.64
CA HIS A 25 -2.23 -5.78 12.94
C HIS A 25 -1.28 -6.22 11.82
N VAL A 26 -1.57 -7.36 11.17
CA VAL A 26 -0.80 -7.86 10.02
C VAL A 26 -0.80 -6.88 8.85
N THR A 27 -1.95 -6.25 8.57
CA THR A 27 -2.08 -5.23 7.53
C THR A 27 -1.25 -3.99 7.85
N ASP A 28 -1.18 -3.61 9.12
CA ASP A 28 -0.33 -2.50 9.57
C ASP A 28 1.15 -2.82 9.34
N LEU A 29 1.58 -4.03 9.69
CA LEU A 29 2.95 -4.50 9.48
C LEU A 29 3.32 -4.55 7.99
N ILE A 30 2.42 -5.02 7.13
CA ILE A 30 2.65 -5.05 5.68
C ILE A 30 2.85 -3.64 5.14
N VAL A 31 1.99 -2.70 5.49
CA VAL A 31 2.11 -1.31 5.02
C VAL A 31 3.37 -0.65 5.60
N GLN A 32 3.73 -0.93 6.85
CA GLN A 32 4.96 -0.44 7.47
C GLN A 32 6.22 -1.00 6.81
N GLN A 33 6.24 -2.28 6.49
CA GLN A 33 7.33 -2.90 5.75
C GLN A 33 7.50 -2.24 4.38
N GLN A 34 6.40 -2.05 3.66
CA GLN A 34 6.43 -1.41 2.35
C GLN A 34 6.87 0.05 2.44
N HIS A 35 6.47 0.77 3.47
CA HIS A 35 6.94 2.13 3.75
C HIS A 35 8.47 2.21 3.91
N ILE A 36 9.08 1.23 4.59
CA ILE A 36 10.53 1.15 4.76
C ILE A 36 11.21 0.74 3.45
N LEU A 37 10.66 -0.25 2.73
CA LEU A 37 11.19 -0.73 1.45
C LEU A 37 11.18 0.37 0.37
N THR A 38 10.17 1.23 0.36
CA THR A 38 10.12 2.40 -0.53
C THR A 38 10.99 3.56 -0.05
N LYS A 39 11.89 3.33 0.93
CA LYS A 39 12.78 4.34 1.52
C LYS A 39 12.03 5.59 1.99
N HIS A 40 10.92 5.40 2.70
CA HIS A 40 10.06 6.48 3.17
C HIS A 40 9.39 7.29 2.05
N GLY A 41 9.27 6.70 0.86
CA GLY A 41 8.58 7.29 -0.28
C GLY A 41 7.12 7.65 0.00
N ASP A 42 6.56 8.44 -0.91
CA ASP A 42 5.24 9.04 -0.73
C ASP A 42 4.12 8.01 -0.57
N THR A 43 3.02 8.48 0.02
CA THR A 43 1.80 7.69 0.22
C THR A 43 1.33 7.03 -1.09
N GLN A 44 1.48 7.72 -2.22
CA GLN A 44 1.09 7.21 -3.54
C GLN A 44 1.97 6.05 -4.04
N LEU A 45 3.27 6.08 -3.71
CA LEU A 45 4.20 5.01 -4.10
C LEU A 45 3.89 3.74 -3.30
N ILE A 46 3.76 3.88 -1.98
CA ILE A 46 3.36 2.78 -1.08
C ILE A 46 2.00 2.24 -1.50
N PHE A 47 1.07 3.13 -1.86
CA PHE A 47 -0.24 2.78 -2.39
C PHE A 47 -0.14 1.84 -3.59
N THR A 48 0.60 2.27 -4.61
CA THR A 48 0.76 1.52 -5.86
C THR A 48 1.42 0.16 -5.61
N MET A 49 2.46 0.10 -4.78
CA MET A 49 3.18 -1.16 -4.50
C MET A 49 2.31 -2.20 -3.81
N VAL A 50 1.59 -1.82 -2.75
CA VAL A 50 0.73 -2.76 -2.01
C VAL A 50 -0.54 -3.10 -2.78
N GLN A 51 -1.11 -2.17 -3.57
CA GLN A 51 -2.33 -2.45 -4.35
C GLN A 51 -2.12 -3.52 -5.43
N GLN A 52 -0.88 -3.76 -5.84
CA GLN A 52 -0.55 -4.86 -6.77
C GLN A 52 -0.83 -6.24 -6.17
N TYR A 53 -0.88 -6.38 -4.85
CA TYR A 53 -1.03 -7.68 -4.19
C TYR A 53 -2.20 -7.71 -3.19
N TYR A 54 -2.52 -6.56 -2.60
CA TYR A 54 -3.47 -6.46 -1.49
C TYR A 54 -4.47 -5.31 -1.67
N SER A 55 -5.75 -5.64 -1.57
CA SER A 55 -6.84 -4.68 -1.47
C SER A 55 -7.16 -4.44 0.02
N ILE A 56 -6.74 -3.31 0.58
CA ILE A 56 -6.99 -2.98 2.00
C ILE A 56 -8.19 -2.04 2.13
N ILE A 57 -9.10 -2.34 3.07
CA ILE A 57 -10.26 -1.48 3.36
C ILE A 57 -9.83 -0.21 4.11
N ARG A 58 -10.29 0.97 3.66
CA ARG A 58 -9.95 2.30 4.23
C ARG A 58 -8.46 2.59 4.32
N ARG A 59 -7.68 2.05 3.39
CA ARG A 59 -6.22 2.05 3.39
C ARG A 59 -5.54 3.41 3.49
N LYS A 60 -6.06 4.44 2.81
CA LYS A 60 -5.46 5.79 2.82
C LYS A 60 -5.28 6.33 4.26
N SER A 61 -6.21 6.00 5.16
CA SER A 61 -6.10 6.36 6.58
C SER A 61 -4.98 5.62 7.30
N LEU A 62 -4.74 4.35 6.92
CA LEU A 62 -3.67 3.53 7.48
C LEU A 62 -2.29 4.01 6.99
N ASP A 63 -2.14 4.21 5.68
CA ASP A 63 -0.87 4.68 5.10
C ASP A 63 -0.46 6.03 5.73
N GLN A 64 -1.41 6.97 5.87
CA GLN A 64 -1.15 8.26 6.53
C GLN A 64 -0.76 8.11 8.00
N ARG A 65 -1.41 7.20 8.73
CA ARG A 65 -1.08 6.94 10.14
C ARG A 65 0.37 6.46 10.25
N ILE A 66 0.77 5.50 9.42
CA ILE A 66 2.12 4.93 9.43
C ILE A 66 3.17 5.99 9.09
N ILE A 67 2.95 6.79 8.06
CA ILE A 67 3.87 7.87 7.67
C ILE A 67 3.97 8.93 8.76
N ARG A 68 2.85 9.31 9.39
CA ARG A 68 2.84 10.30 10.49
C ARG A 68 3.53 9.77 11.75
N SER A 69 3.50 8.46 11.99
CA SER A 69 4.23 7.83 13.10
C SER A 69 5.72 7.59 12.81
N CYS A 70 6.16 7.74 11.56
CA CYS A 70 7.54 7.48 11.18
C CYS A 70 8.43 8.68 11.53
N LYS A 71 9.44 8.45 12.38
CA LYS A 71 10.39 9.49 12.82
C LYS A 71 11.18 10.09 11.66
N ILE A 72 11.59 9.27 10.69
CA ILE A 72 12.36 9.73 9.52
C ILE A 72 11.51 10.64 8.64
N CYS A 73 10.26 10.27 8.39
CA CYS A 73 9.32 11.14 7.65
C CYS A 73 9.00 12.43 8.40
N LEU A 74 8.95 12.38 9.72
CA LEU A 74 8.74 13.57 10.53
C LEU A 74 9.92 14.53 10.41
N LEU A 75 11.16 14.01 10.47
CA LEU A 75 12.39 14.79 10.28
C LEU A 75 12.46 15.40 8.88
N ASN A 76 12.21 14.61 7.84
CA ASN A 76 12.24 15.07 6.44
C ASN A 76 11.18 16.14 6.12
N ARG A 77 10.16 16.34 6.96
CA ARG A 77 9.15 17.41 6.81
C ARG A 77 9.51 18.70 7.52
N ALA A 78 10.44 18.65 8.47
CA ALA A 78 10.88 19.79 9.25
C ALA A 78 12.05 20.54 8.59
N GLN A 79 12.65 19.95 7.56
CA GLN A 79 13.67 20.55 6.69
C GLN A 79 13.01 21.18 5.46
#